data_AF-A0A1S1QJH3-F1
#
_entry.id   AF-A0A1S1QJH3-F1
#
_cell.length_a   1.000
_cell.length_b   1.000
_cell.length_c   1.000
_cell.angle_alpha   90.00
_cell.angle_beta   90.00
_cell.angle_gamma   90.00
#
_symmetry.space_group_name_H-M   'P 1'
#
loop_
_entity.id
_entity.type
_entity.pdbx_description
1 polymer ?
#
loop_
_entity_poly.entity_id
_entity_poly.type
_entity_poly.pdbx_seq_one_letter_code
_entity_poly.pdbx_strand_id
1 'polypeptide(L)' 'MAALGAAGLIDEYQVFIHPVLLGTGRPLYPQLPARAQMVLVDSRVFDGSVVGSRYARNQQESP' A
#
# COMPACT_ATOMS: atom_id res chain seq x y z
N MET A 1 6.12 -5.42 9.29
CA MET A 1 5.74 -5.22 7.87
C MET A 1 6.63 -6.00 6.91
N ALA A 2 7.96 -5.84 6.93
CA ALA A 2 8.85 -6.52 5.98
C ALA A 2 8.66 -8.06 5.91
N ALA A 3 8.60 -8.74 7.06
CA ALA A 3 8.40 -10.21 7.08
C ALA A 3 7.02 -10.65 6.55
N LEU A 4 5.95 -9.87 6.80
CA LEU A 4 4.59 -10.21 6.38
C LEU A 4 4.35 -9.91 4.90
N GLY A 5 4.93 -8.80 4.41
CA GLY A 5 4.97 -8.48 2.98
C GLY A 5 5.79 -9.52 2.21
N ALA A 6 6.93 -9.94 2.76
CA ALA A 6 7.75 -11.03 2.22
C ALA A 6 7.01 -12.37 2.17
N ALA A 7 6.15 -12.65 3.14
CA ALA A 7 5.33 -13.86 3.18
C ALA A 7 4.05 -13.77 2.33
N GLY A 8 3.75 -12.61 1.72
CA GLY A 8 2.50 -12.44 0.98
C GLY A 8 1.26 -12.64 1.86
N LEU A 9 1.27 -12.13 3.09
CA LEU A 9 0.18 -12.29 4.07
C LEU A 9 -0.53 -10.97 4.41
N ILE A 10 -0.33 -9.93 3.59
CA ILE A 10 -1.05 -8.67 3.73
C ILE A 10 -2.23 -8.64 2.76
N ASP A 11 -3.44 -8.59 3.30
CA ASP A 11 -4.69 -8.58 2.51
C ASP A 11 -5.14 -7.17 2.14
N GLU A 12 -4.82 -6.18 2.99
CA GLU A 12 -5.17 -4.77 2.80
C GLU A 12 -3.96 -3.86 3.07
N TYR A 13 -3.79 -2.83 2.24
CA TYR A 13 -2.85 -1.74 2.44
C TYR A 13 -3.57 -0.40 2.50
N GLN A 14 -3.30 0.38 3.54
CA GLN A 14 -3.72 1.78 3.66
C GLN A 14 -2.50 2.68 3.50
N VAL A 15 -2.49 3.49 2.45
CA VAL A 15 -1.36 4.35 2.08
C VAL A 15 -1.77 5.80 2.23
N PHE A 16 -1.02 6.53 3.06
CA PHE A 16 -1.20 7.97 3.26
C PHE A 16 -0.05 8.72 2.61
N ILE A 17 -0.38 9.59 1.65
CA ILE A 17 0.56 10.40 0.90
C ILE A 17 0.54 11.80 1.50
N HIS A 18 1.67 12.19 2.09
CA HIS A 18 1.90 13.55 2.57
C HIS A 18 2.61 14.35 1.47
N PRO A 19 2.21 15.61 1.20
CA PRO A 19 2.78 16.43 0.13
C PRO A 19 4.14 17.01 0.52
N VAL A 20 5.12 16.15 0.80
CA VAL A 20 6.49 16.52 1.19
C VAL A 20 7.51 15.68 0.43
N LEU A 21 8.57 16.33 -0.07
CA LEU A 21 9.70 15.67 -0.70
C LEU A 21 10.82 15.52 0.33
N LEU A 22 11.04 14.30 0.82
CA LEU A 22 11.98 14.04 1.92
C LEU A 22 13.46 13.99 1.48
N GLY A 23 13.74 13.79 0.19
CA GLY A 23 15.10 13.65 -0.37
C GLY A 23 15.82 12.34 0.01
N THR A 24 15.62 11.83 1.23
CA THR A 24 16.13 10.55 1.72
C THR A 24 15.12 9.92 2.68
N GLY A 25 15.24 8.61 2.95
CA GLY A 25 14.35 7.94 3.90
C GLY A 25 14.33 6.43 3.76
N ARG A 26 13.52 5.78 4.60
CA ARG A 26 13.28 4.33 4.52
C ARG A 26 12.18 4.07 3.48
N PRO A 27 12.41 3.19 2.48
CA PRO A 27 11.36 2.81 1.54
C PRO A 27 10.16 2.22 2.27
N LEU A 28 8.95 2.55 1.81
CA LEU A 28 7.70 2.04 2.39
C LEU A 28 7.59 0.51 2.28
N TYR A 29 8.08 -0.05 1.17
CA TYR A 29 8.05 -1.49 0.89
C TYR A 29 9.45 -1.99 0.51
N PRO A 30 10.31 -2.29 1.50
CA PRO A 30 11.70 -2.63 1.23
C PRO A 30 11.89 -4.03 0.62
N GLN A 31 10.95 -4.96 0.83
CA GLN A 31 11.01 -6.32 0.32
C GLN A 31 9.60 -6.82 -0.04
N LEU A 32 9.35 -7.01 -1.34
CA LEU A 32 8.25 -7.81 -1.87
C LEU A 32 8.86 -8.91 -2.74
N PRO A 33 8.47 -10.18 -2.54
CA PRO A 33 9.05 -11.32 -3.26
C PRO A 33 8.60 -11.35 -4.73
N ALA A 34 7.44 -10.75 -5.01
CA ALA A 34 6.85 -10.60 -6.33
C ALA A 34 5.89 -9.39 -6.32
N ARG A 35 5.49 -8.92 -7.50
CA ARG A 35 4.45 -7.90 -7.65
C ARG A 35 3.12 -8.44 -7.11
N ALA A 36 2.53 -7.76 -6.13
CA ALA A 36 1.18 -8.05 -5.67
C ALA A 36 0.17 -7.24 -6.49
N GLN A 37 -0.80 -7.89 -7.13
CA GLN A 37 -1.94 -7.21 -7.73
C GLN A 37 -2.92 -6.79 -6.64
N MET A 38 -3.36 -5.53 -6.71
CA MET A 38 -4.21 -4.91 -5.70
C MET A 38 -5.26 -4.02 -6.35
N VAL A 39 -6.43 -3.96 -5.74
CA VAL A 39 -7.58 -3.18 -6.19
C VAL A 39 -7.77 -2.00 -5.26
N LEU A 40 -7.92 -0.79 -5.81
CA LEU A 40 -8.31 0.39 -5.04
C LEU A 40 -9.75 0.22 -4.59
N VAL A 41 -9.99 0.24 -3.28
CA VAL A 41 -11.32 0.08 -2.68
C VAL A 41 -11.84 1.35 -2.01
N ASP A 42 -10.97 2.31 -1.68
CA ASP A 42 -11.35 3.64 -1.20
C ASP A 42 -10.23 4.65 -1.47
N SER A 43 -10.59 5.93 -1.67
CA SER A 43 -9.65 7.04 -1.82
C SER A 43 -10.27 8.31 -1.25
N ARG A 44 -9.56 8.98 -0.34
CA ARG A 44 -10.04 10.17 0.35
C ARG A 44 -8.94 11.20 0.56
N VAL A 45 -9.30 12.47 0.45
CA VAL A 45 -8.46 13.61 0.87
C VAL A 45 -8.77 13.98 2.32
N PHE A 46 -7.74 14.05 3.15
CA PHE A 46 -7.78 14.47 4.54
C PHE A 46 -7.18 15.86 4.67
N ASP A 47 -7.82 16.73 5.46
CA ASP A 47 -7.37 18.09 5.78
C ASP A 47 -6.89 18.90 4.56
N GLY A 48 -7.52 18.65 3.40
CA GLY A 48 -7.24 19.32 2.13
C GLY A 48 -5.88 19.01 1.47
N SER A 49 -5.07 18.10 2.01
CA SER A 49 -3.69 17.93 1.54
C SER A 49 -3.15 16.50 1.57
N VAL A 50 -3.59 15.68 2.51
CA VAL A 50 -3.15 14.28 2.62
C VAL A 50 -4.08 13.39 1.82
N VAL A 51 -3.54 12.51 0.98
CA VAL A 51 -4.34 11.53 0.23
C VAL A 51 -4.20 10.17 0.89
N GLY A 52 -5.29 9.62 1.40
CA GLY A 52 -5.34 8.25 1.89
C GLY A 52 -6.03 7.34 0.87
N SER A 53 -5.35 6.27 0.49
CA SER A 53 -5.86 5.23 -0.41
C SER A 53 -5.88 3.89 0.29
N ARG A 54 -6.99 3.16 0.16
CA ARG A 54 -7.13 1.79 0.66
C ARG A 54 -7.14 0.83 -0.51
N TYR A 55 -6.26 -0.15 -0.46
CA TYR A 55 -6.12 -1.19 -1.46
C TYR A 55 -6.36 -2.55 -0.82
N ALA A 56 -7.10 -3.43 -1.49
CA ALA A 56 -7.29 -4.81 -1.07
C ALA A 56 -6.89 -5.78 -2.18
N ARG A 57 -6.60 -7.04 -1.84
CA ARG A 57 -6.46 -8.09 -2.86
C ARG A 57 -7.76 -8.31 -3.60
N ASN A 58 -7.66 -8.56 -4.91
CA ASN A 58 -8.80 -9.05 -5.66
C ASN A 58 -9.09 -10.50 -5.23
N GLN A 59 -10.20 -10.76 -4.56
CA GLN A 59 -10.59 -12.13 -4.21
C GLN A 59 -11.16 -12.92 -5.40
N GLN A 60 -11.09 -12.37 -6.63
CA GLN A 60 -11.55 -13.02 -7.86
C GLN A 60 -10.45 -13.73 -8.67
N GLU A 61 -9.26 -13.93 -8.09
CA GLU A 61 -8.28 -14.90 -8.61
C GLU A 61 -8.22 -16.10 -7.64
N SER A 62 -9.28 -16.92 -7.68
CA SER A 62 -9.16 -18.33 -7.31
C SER A 62 -8.59 -19.08 -8.51
N PRO A 63 -7.55 -19.92 -8.35
CA PRO A 63 -7.14 -20.87 -9.38
C PRO A 63 -8.24 -21.90 -9.70
#